data_AF-A0A9W7VYA7-F1
#
_entry.id   AF-A0A9W7VYA7-F1
#
_cell.length_a   1.000
_cell.length_b   1.000
_cell.length_c   1.000
_cell.angle_alpha   90.00
_cell.angle_beta   90.00
_cell.angle_gamma   90.00
#
_symmetry.space_group_name_H-M   'P 1'
#
loop_
_entity.id
_entity.type
_entity.pdbx_description
1 polymer ?
#
loop_
_entity_poly.entity_id
_entity_poly.type
_entity_poly.pdbx_seq_one_letter_code
_entity_poly.pdbx_strand_id
1 'polypeptide(L)'
;MSNEYTLEKQDLDRDAAFKKALHGKTGEGRKGFVAMLGKDHQAQKEAVDEYFKHWDNKSSAEETEAIRKERRDEYATLTRHYYNLATDLYEYGWGGSFHFCRFSKNEPFRQAIARHEHYLALKTGITEGSRVLDVGCGVGGPAREIAKFTGANIVGLNNNDYQIERATHYAKKEKLDHQLQFVKGDFMQMSFPDNSFDFVYAIEATVHAPSLEGIYSEIFRVLKPGGVFGVYEWLMTDAYDNDNPHHRKIRLGIEQGDGISNMEKIEVAIKAMKAAGFELELHEDLADRPDELPWYWPLSGDLSYMQSIWDFPTLVRMTHIGRGIAHRFVGALETIGLAPKGTQKTADALAVAGDCLVAGGKEKLFTPILLSNRRLVSTSSSRTANCPRVFSYTAWKMLNRHDLSISEGHDESQVLSEATQLVSPNGRWQLTNFGAGLERVFRFKTFKSTWDFMNEIAAECKVQRHHPEWRNVYNRTTIRWTTHNPQGLSLKDTAMARFCDEVAGRHGEVWPDPDGDEGCGPCGGGGKGSYPALEAETAGNVEVYHVNENAMV
;
A
#
# COMPACT_ATOMS: atom_id res chain seq x y z
N MET A 1 -21.50 -11.50 -1.41
CA MET A 1 -20.95 -12.60 -0.60
C MET A 1 -19.53 -12.18 -0.26
N SER A 2 -19.30 -11.65 0.93
CA SER A 2 -17.96 -11.32 1.40
C SER A 2 -17.21 -12.64 1.59
N ASN A 3 -16.23 -12.93 0.73
CA ASN A 3 -15.34 -14.05 0.98
C ASN A 3 -14.48 -13.68 2.20
N GLU A 4 -14.83 -14.21 3.37
CA GLU A 4 -13.94 -14.18 4.54
C GLU A 4 -12.72 -15.05 4.22
N TYR A 5 -11.60 -14.40 3.88
CA TYR A 5 -10.29 -15.05 3.87
C TYR A 5 -9.61 -14.74 5.21
N THR A 6 -9.22 -15.78 5.93
CA THR A 6 -8.45 -15.62 7.17
C THR A 6 -7.01 -15.24 6.81
N LEU A 7 -6.62 -13.99 7.12
CA LEU A 7 -5.25 -13.54 6.89
C LEU A 7 -4.28 -14.19 7.89
N GLU A 8 -3.07 -14.50 7.44
CA GLU A 8 -1.98 -14.92 8.33
C GLU A 8 -1.70 -13.82 9.36
N LYS A 9 -1.62 -14.19 10.64
CA LYS A 9 -1.23 -13.26 11.69
C LYS A 9 0.22 -12.82 11.46
N GLN A 10 0.47 -11.52 11.37
CA GLN A 10 1.83 -11.00 11.26
C GLN A 10 2.68 -11.40 12.47
N ASP A 11 3.86 -11.96 12.22
CA ASP A 11 4.87 -12.28 13.22
C ASP A 11 6.21 -11.64 12.82
N LEU A 12 6.43 -10.42 13.32
CA LEU A 12 7.60 -9.62 12.99
C LEU A 12 8.90 -10.24 13.55
N ASP A 13 8.82 -10.93 14.68
CA ASP A 13 9.98 -11.53 15.36
C ASP A 13 10.47 -12.79 14.63
N ARG A 14 9.55 -13.68 14.25
CA ARG A 14 9.84 -14.85 13.41
C ARG A 14 10.49 -14.42 12.10
N ASP A 15 9.90 -13.44 11.43
CA ASP A 15 10.38 -12.98 10.13
C ASP A 15 11.77 -12.33 10.25
N ALA A 16 12.01 -11.53 11.30
CA ALA A 16 13.32 -10.95 11.57
C ALA A 16 14.38 -12.02 11.89
N ALA A 17 14.01 -13.07 12.63
CA ALA A 17 14.89 -14.20 12.94
C ALA A 17 15.26 -15.00 11.68
N PHE A 18 14.28 -15.32 10.83
CA PHE A 18 14.52 -16.03 9.56
C PHE A 18 15.42 -15.21 8.63
N LYS A 19 15.16 -13.91 8.51
CA LYS A 19 16.01 -12.98 7.74
C LYS A 19 17.44 -12.94 8.28
N LYS A 20 17.63 -12.85 9.60
CA LYS A 20 18.98 -12.86 10.22
C LYS A 20 19.73 -14.14 9.89
N ALA A 21 19.04 -15.28 9.90
CA ALA A 21 19.62 -16.56 9.50
C ALA A 21 20.00 -16.57 8.01
N LEU A 22 19.10 -16.16 7.12
CA LEU A 22 19.30 -16.27 5.68
C LEU A 22 20.32 -15.26 5.13
N HIS A 23 20.22 -13.99 5.53
CA HIS A 23 20.96 -12.89 4.91
C HIS A 23 22.15 -12.38 5.76
N GLY A 24 22.22 -12.69 7.05
CA GLY A 24 23.34 -12.26 7.91
C GLY A 24 23.64 -10.76 7.78
N LYS A 25 24.90 -10.40 7.47
CA LYS A 25 25.35 -9.00 7.21
C LYS A 25 25.29 -8.57 5.74
N THR A 26 24.67 -9.35 4.84
CA THR A 26 24.70 -9.05 3.39
C THR A 26 23.88 -7.82 2.99
N GLY A 27 22.97 -7.36 3.86
CA GLY A 27 22.19 -6.12 3.65
C GLY A 27 23.05 -4.85 3.59
N GLU A 28 24.24 -4.84 4.20
CA GLU A 28 25.07 -3.63 4.38
C GLU A 28 26.07 -3.35 3.23
N GLY A 29 25.73 -3.68 1.99
CA GLY A 29 26.44 -3.16 0.81
C GLY A 29 27.17 -4.18 -0.09
N ARG A 30 26.97 -5.48 0.12
CA ARG A 30 27.36 -6.49 -0.89
C ARG A 30 26.26 -6.59 -1.96
N LYS A 31 26.65 -6.61 -3.24
CA LYS A 31 25.71 -6.64 -4.38
C LYS A 31 25.78 -7.96 -5.14
N GLY A 32 24.62 -8.45 -5.58
CA GLY A 32 24.48 -9.54 -6.54
C GLY A 32 25.14 -10.84 -6.09
N PHE A 33 25.95 -11.45 -6.98
CA PHE A 33 26.57 -12.75 -6.76
C PHE A 33 27.34 -12.86 -5.42
N VAL A 34 28.00 -11.79 -4.96
CA VAL A 34 28.74 -11.78 -3.69
C VAL A 34 27.82 -11.83 -2.46
N ALA A 35 26.60 -11.28 -2.56
CA ALA A 35 25.60 -11.41 -1.51
C ALA A 35 25.02 -12.83 -1.47
N MET A 36 24.80 -13.45 -2.64
CA MET A 36 24.32 -14.83 -2.76
C MET A 36 25.30 -15.85 -2.16
N LEU A 37 26.61 -15.67 -2.34
CA LEU A 37 27.65 -16.51 -1.74
C LEU A 37 27.72 -16.41 -0.21
N GLY A 38 27.12 -15.37 0.38
CA GLY A 38 27.13 -15.12 1.82
C GLY A 38 25.88 -15.61 2.56
N LYS A 39 24.95 -16.27 1.86
CA LYS A 39 23.71 -16.77 2.45
C LYS A 39 23.92 -18.06 3.23
N ASP A 40 23.13 -18.27 4.27
CA ASP A 40 23.11 -19.54 4.99
C ASP A 40 22.46 -20.64 4.12
N HIS A 41 23.17 -21.75 3.96
CA HIS A 41 22.76 -22.83 3.06
C HIS A 41 21.51 -23.56 3.55
N GLN A 42 21.30 -23.67 4.86
CA GLN A 42 20.14 -24.36 5.43
C GLN A 42 18.90 -23.49 5.32
N ALA A 43 18.98 -22.24 5.75
CA ALA A 43 17.88 -21.29 5.64
C ALA A 43 17.46 -21.08 4.17
N GLN A 44 18.41 -21.10 3.23
CA GLN A 44 18.08 -21.02 1.80
C GLN A 44 17.36 -22.27 1.31
N LYS A 45 17.79 -23.47 1.73
CA LYS A 45 17.09 -24.70 1.39
C LYS A 45 15.65 -24.68 1.92
N GLU A 46 15.45 -24.24 3.16
CA GLU A 46 14.11 -24.10 3.75
C GLU A 46 13.24 -23.12 2.95
N ALA A 47 13.78 -21.97 2.53
CA ALA A 47 13.05 -21.03 1.67
C ALA A 47 12.69 -21.64 0.29
N VAL A 48 13.58 -22.43 -0.31
CA VAL A 48 13.33 -23.14 -1.58
C VAL A 48 12.23 -24.18 -1.39
N ASP A 49 12.37 -25.05 -0.40
CA ASP A 49 11.41 -26.13 -0.13
C ASP A 49 10.02 -25.54 0.16
N GLU A 50 9.96 -24.51 1.01
CA GLU A 50 8.72 -23.83 1.39
C GLU A 50 8.05 -23.11 0.22
N TYR A 51 8.82 -22.50 -0.68
CA TYR A 51 8.27 -21.86 -1.87
C TYR A 51 7.77 -22.89 -2.90
N PHE A 52 8.59 -23.90 -3.21
CA PHE A 52 8.29 -24.85 -4.27
C PHE A 52 7.25 -25.89 -3.88
N LYS A 53 6.91 -26.09 -2.59
CA LYS A 53 5.77 -26.94 -2.17
C LYS A 53 4.45 -26.53 -2.82
N HIS A 54 4.30 -25.25 -3.18
CA HIS A 54 3.09 -24.73 -3.82
C HIS A 54 2.98 -25.10 -5.30
N TRP A 55 4.07 -25.55 -5.92
CA TRP A 55 4.19 -25.75 -7.38
C TRP A 55 4.61 -27.18 -7.74
N ASP A 56 5.43 -27.82 -6.92
CA ASP A 56 5.97 -29.15 -7.19
C ASP A 56 4.83 -30.19 -7.29
N ASN A 57 4.89 -31.00 -8.35
CA ASN A 57 3.89 -32.03 -8.67
C ASN A 57 2.46 -31.49 -8.90
N LYS A 58 2.30 -30.19 -9.18
CA LYS A 58 1.00 -29.58 -9.55
C LYS A 58 1.04 -29.12 -11.01
N SER A 59 0.37 -29.85 -11.90
CA SER A 59 0.35 -29.52 -13.34
C SER A 59 -0.75 -28.53 -13.68
N SER A 60 -0.54 -27.72 -14.74
CA SER A 60 -1.58 -26.81 -15.25
C SER A 60 -2.82 -27.55 -15.78
N ALA A 61 -2.70 -28.83 -16.14
CA ALA A 61 -3.83 -29.64 -16.61
C ALA A 61 -4.80 -30.00 -15.47
N GLU A 62 -4.25 -30.26 -14.28
CA GLU A 62 -4.97 -30.75 -13.10
C GLU A 62 -5.32 -29.64 -12.10
N GLU A 63 -4.98 -28.39 -12.43
CA GLU A 63 -5.24 -27.26 -11.54
C GLU A 63 -6.75 -27.01 -11.34
N THR A 64 -7.15 -26.84 -10.08
CA THR A 64 -8.51 -26.58 -9.66
C THR A 64 -8.58 -25.30 -8.82
N GLU A 65 -9.79 -24.76 -8.62
CA GLU A 65 -9.99 -23.63 -7.73
C GLU A 65 -9.52 -23.89 -6.29
N ALA A 66 -9.62 -25.12 -5.81
CA ALA A 66 -9.13 -25.50 -4.49
C ALA A 66 -7.60 -25.36 -4.39
N ILE A 67 -6.87 -25.81 -5.42
CA ILE A 67 -5.41 -25.66 -5.49
C ILE A 67 -5.00 -24.18 -5.53
N ARG A 68 -5.74 -23.35 -6.27
CA ARG A 68 -5.51 -21.90 -6.31
C ARG A 68 -5.79 -21.26 -4.95
N LYS A 69 -6.87 -21.69 -4.29
CA LYS A 69 -7.22 -21.23 -2.94
C LYS A 69 -6.12 -21.55 -1.92
N GLU A 70 -5.56 -22.75 -1.93
CA GLU A 70 -4.43 -23.09 -1.04
C GLU A 70 -3.26 -22.10 -1.19
N ARG A 71 -2.91 -21.71 -2.42
CA ARG A 71 -1.85 -20.71 -2.66
C ARG A 71 -2.22 -19.33 -2.14
N ARG A 72 -3.49 -18.92 -2.30
CA ARG A 72 -3.98 -17.62 -1.79
C ARG A 72 -4.06 -17.59 -0.27
N ASP A 73 -4.44 -18.69 0.37
CA ASP A 73 -4.50 -18.79 1.83
C ASP A 73 -3.09 -18.63 2.46
N GLU A 74 -2.03 -19.07 1.76
CA GLU A 74 -0.63 -18.92 2.19
C GLU A 74 0.14 -17.80 1.44
N TYR A 75 -0.56 -16.83 0.84
CA TYR A 75 0.05 -15.85 -0.08
C TYR A 75 1.22 -15.07 0.53
N ALA A 76 1.13 -14.70 1.82
CA ALA A 76 2.13 -13.88 2.49
C ALA A 76 3.44 -14.65 2.63
N THR A 77 3.34 -15.92 3.02
CA THR A 77 4.48 -16.85 3.13
C THR A 77 5.06 -17.14 1.74
N LEU A 78 4.23 -17.47 0.75
CA LEU A 78 4.64 -17.70 -0.64
C LEU A 78 5.44 -16.51 -1.20
N THR A 79 4.89 -15.31 -1.09
CA THR A 79 5.49 -14.06 -1.60
C THR A 79 6.79 -13.73 -0.87
N ARG A 80 6.82 -13.88 0.46
CA ARG A 80 8.02 -13.60 1.26
C ARG A 80 9.18 -14.52 0.90
N HIS A 81 8.95 -15.82 0.79
CA HIS A 81 10.00 -16.78 0.42
C HIS A 81 10.46 -16.58 -1.02
N TYR A 82 9.55 -16.28 -1.96
CA TYR A 82 9.94 -15.89 -3.32
C TYR A 82 10.95 -14.74 -3.34
N TYR A 83 10.65 -13.61 -2.68
CA TYR A 83 11.54 -12.46 -2.69
C TYR A 83 12.87 -12.71 -1.95
N ASN A 84 12.88 -13.56 -0.92
CA ASN A 84 14.13 -14.00 -0.27
C ASN A 84 15.07 -14.74 -1.24
N LEU A 85 14.50 -15.49 -2.18
CA LEU A 85 15.24 -16.23 -3.21
C LEU A 85 15.63 -15.34 -4.39
N ALA A 86 14.71 -14.52 -4.89
CA ALA A 86 14.84 -13.86 -6.18
C ALA A 86 15.49 -12.47 -6.13
N THR A 87 15.46 -11.74 -4.99
CA THR A 87 15.90 -10.33 -4.92
C THR A 87 17.32 -10.11 -5.45
N ASP A 88 18.30 -10.95 -5.06
CA ASP A 88 19.69 -10.80 -5.50
C ASP A 88 19.86 -11.05 -7.01
N LEU A 89 19.08 -11.99 -7.56
CA LEU A 89 19.05 -12.30 -8.99
C LEU A 89 18.44 -11.12 -9.77
N TYR A 90 17.37 -10.52 -9.25
CA TYR A 90 16.77 -9.33 -9.84
C TYR A 90 17.71 -8.13 -9.82
N GLU A 91 18.34 -7.80 -8.70
CA GLU A 91 19.23 -6.65 -8.64
C GLU A 91 20.48 -6.79 -9.50
N TYR A 92 21.01 -8.02 -9.63
CA TYR A 92 22.10 -8.29 -10.57
C TYR A 92 21.64 -8.23 -12.02
N GLY A 93 20.46 -8.80 -12.31
CA GLY A 93 19.95 -8.95 -13.66
C GLY A 93 19.38 -7.67 -14.27
N TRP A 94 18.75 -6.84 -13.44
CA TRP A 94 17.82 -5.78 -13.83
C TRP A 94 18.01 -4.45 -13.08
N GLY A 95 18.76 -4.43 -11.98
CA GLY A 95 19.11 -3.21 -11.24
C GLY A 95 18.15 -2.87 -10.10
N GLY A 96 18.06 -1.58 -9.75
CA GLY A 96 17.36 -1.11 -8.55
C GLY A 96 15.87 -0.77 -8.71
N SER A 97 15.34 -0.80 -9.94
CA SER A 97 13.92 -0.69 -10.28
C SER A 97 13.58 -1.88 -11.18
N PHE A 98 12.64 -2.72 -10.75
CA PHE A 98 12.17 -3.86 -11.53
C PHE A 98 10.66 -3.75 -11.69
N HIS A 99 10.24 -3.34 -12.89
CA HIS A 99 8.86 -3.34 -13.35
C HIS A 99 8.86 -3.21 -14.88
N PHE A 100 7.75 -3.54 -15.50
CA PHE A 100 7.56 -3.42 -16.94
C PHE A 100 7.31 -1.97 -17.36
N CYS A 101 7.75 -1.68 -18.58
CA CYS A 101 7.55 -0.40 -19.24
C CYS A 101 7.42 -0.62 -20.74
N ARG A 102 6.86 0.37 -21.42
CA ARG A 102 6.90 0.45 -22.88
C ARG A 102 8.22 1.06 -23.31
N PHE A 103 8.65 0.76 -24.53
CA PHE A 103 9.91 1.24 -25.09
C PHE A 103 9.69 2.13 -26.30
N SER A 104 10.35 3.28 -26.32
CA SER A 104 10.54 4.05 -27.54
C SER A 104 11.78 3.58 -28.29
N LYS A 105 11.82 3.84 -29.60
CA LYS A 105 12.99 3.53 -30.41
C LYS A 105 14.22 4.31 -29.91
N ASN A 106 15.34 3.61 -29.79
CA ASN A 106 16.64 4.04 -29.26
C ASN A 106 16.61 4.53 -27.81
N GLU A 107 15.56 4.21 -27.05
CA GLU A 107 15.46 4.58 -25.63
C GLU A 107 16.19 3.54 -24.75
N PRO A 108 17.18 3.96 -23.94
CA PRO A 108 17.84 3.07 -22.99
C PRO A 108 16.87 2.49 -21.97
N PHE A 109 17.05 1.23 -21.60
CA PHE A 109 16.18 0.50 -20.67
C PHE A 109 15.85 1.27 -19.38
N ARG A 110 16.87 1.85 -18.73
CA ARG A 110 16.67 2.62 -17.47
C ARG A 110 15.87 3.90 -17.67
N GLN A 111 15.98 4.54 -18.84
CA GLN A 111 15.21 5.75 -19.16
C GLN A 111 13.75 5.39 -19.44
N ALA A 112 13.49 4.26 -20.10
CA ALA A 112 12.13 3.76 -20.33
C ALA A 112 11.40 3.46 -19.01
N ILE A 113 12.08 2.82 -18.06
CA ILE A 113 11.60 2.59 -16.68
C ILE A 113 11.27 3.93 -16.00
N ALA A 114 12.24 4.84 -15.92
CA ALA A 114 12.04 6.15 -15.28
C ALA A 114 10.90 6.94 -15.93
N ARG A 115 10.75 6.88 -17.26
CA ARG A 115 9.64 7.51 -17.98
C ARG A 115 8.30 6.94 -17.55
N HIS A 116 8.19 5.65 -17.30
CA HIS A 116 6.97 5.03 -16.78
C HIS A 116 6.68 5.41 -15.33
N GLU A 117 7.70 5.51 -14.48
CA GLU A 117 7.59 6.00 -13.11
C GLU A 117 7.09 7.47 -13.10
N HIS A 118 7.65 8.34 -13.96
CA HIS A 118 7.21 9.72 -14.15
C HIS A 118 5.79 9.80 -14.73
N TYR A 119 5.46 8.94 -15.69
CA TYR A 119 4.13 8.91 -16.30
C TYR A 119 3.06 8.51 -15.28
N LEU A 120 3.34 7.54 -14.41
CA LEU A 120 2.45 7.17 -13.32
C LEU A 120 2.27 8.34 -12.35
N ALA A 121 3.36 8.95 -11.89
CA ALA A 121 3.32 10.09 -10.98
C ALA A 121 2.51 11.26 -11.56
N LEU A 122 2.73 11.59 -12.84
CA LEU A 122 1.99 12.61 -13.57
C LEU A 122 0.50 12.27 -13.67
N LYS A 123 0.15 11.02 -14.01
CA LYS A 123 -1.24 10.60 -14.17
C LYS A 123 -1.99 10.54 -12.85
N THR A 124 -1.33 10.14 -11.77
CA THR A 124 -1.84 10.17 -10.40
C THR A 124 -1.98 11.61 -9.87
N GLY A 125 -1.19 12.56 -10.39
CA GLY A 125 -1.22 13.96 -9.96
C GLY A 125 -0.32 14.25 -8.76
N ILE A 126 0.71 13.43 -8.54
CA ILE A 126 1.67 13.61 -7.45
C ILE A 126 2.46 14.91 -7.68
N THR A 127 2.53 15.74 -6.64
CA THR A 127 3.22 17.04 -6.67
C THR A 127 4.22 17.20 -5.53
N GLU A 128 4.97 18.29 -5.56
CA GLU A 128 5.89 18.66 -4.48
C GLU A 128 5.18 18.71 -3.13
N GLY A 129 5.82 18.18 -2.10
CA GLY A 129 5.31 18.16 -0.72
C GLY A 129 4.18 17.17 -0.44
N SER A 130 3.60 16.52 -1.47
CA SER A 130 2.56 15.50 -1.28
C SER A 130 3.06 14.36 -0.40
N ARG A 131 2.18 13.82 0.44
CA ARG A 131 2.44 12.60 1.22
C ARG A 131 1.92 11.39 0.46
N VAL A 132 2.84 10.54 0.00
CA VAL A 132 2.56 9.43 -0.91
C VAL A 132 2.87 8.09 -0.24
N LEU A 133 2.04 7.09 -0.48
CA LEU A 133 2.33 5.70 -0.14
C LEU A 133 2.69 4.92 -1.40
N ASP A 134 3.83 4.22 -1.35
CA ASP A 134 4.25 3.21 -2.33
C ASP A 134 3.96 1.81 -1.76
N VAL A 135 2.93 1.15 -2.29
CA VAL A 135 2.49 -0.18 -1.83
C VAL A 135 3.27 -1.25 -2.59
N GLY A 136 4.12 -1.99 -1.87
CA GLY A 136 5.02 -2.99 -2.45
C GLY A 136 6.31 -2.38 -2.98
N CYS A 137 6.95 -1.51 -2.20
CA CYS A 137 8.02 -0.62 -2.70
C CYS A 137 9.33 -1.31 -3.13
N GLY A 138 9.45 -2.64 -2.99
CA GLY A 138 10.67 -3.39 -3.30
C GLY A 138 11.91 -2.81 -2.60
N VAL A 139 13.00 -2.66 -3.36
CA VAL A 139 14.24 -1.98 -2.91
C VAL A 139 14.21 -0.45 -3.13
N GLY A 140 13.02 0.13 -3.30
CA GLY A 140 12.76 1.57 -3.33
C GLY A 140 13.22 2.30 -4.60
N GLY A 141 13.43 1.59 -5.71
CA GLY A 141 13.82 2.20 -6.99
C GLY A 141 12.83 3.26 -7.49
N PRO A 142 11.57 2.88 -7.76
CA PRO A 142 10.54 3.82 -8.18
C PRO A 142 10.31 4.96 -7.18
N ALA A 143 10.29 4.66 -5.87
CA ALA A 143 10.18 5.69 -4.84
C ALA A 143 11.30 6.74 -4.94
N ARG A 144 12.56 6.32 -5.17
CA ARG A 144 13.68 7.27 -5.34
C ARG A 144 13.52 8.10 -6.61
N GLU A 145 13.10 7.51 -7.73
CA GLU A 145 12.95 8.25 -8.98
C GLU A 145 11.76 9.23 -8.92
N ILE A 146 10.60 8.77 -8.46
CA ILE A 146 9.39 9.60 -8.31
C ILE A 146 9.64 10.75 -7.32
N ALA A 147 10.33 10.50 -6.20
CA ALA A 147 10.63 11.55 -5.23
C ALA A 147 11.58 12.62 -5.80
N LYS A 148 12.57 12.24 -6.63
CA LYS A 148 13.43 13.22 -7.34
C LYS A 148 12.66 14.02 -8.38
N PHE A 149 11.75 13.38 -9.09
CA PHE A 149 10.98 14.00 -10.16
C PHE A 149 9.93 14.98 -9.64
N THR A 150 9.26 14.62 -8.54
CA THR A 150 8.10 15.36 -8.02
C THR A 150 8.40 16.23 -6.81
N GLY A 151 9.41 15.91 -6.00
CA GLY A 151 9.61 16.52 -4.69
C GLY A 151 8.61 16.05 -3.61
N ALA A 152 7.96 14.90 -3.80
CA ALA A 152 7.02 14.34 -2.83
C ALA A 152 7.72 13.61 -1.67
N ASN A 153 7.02 13.52 -0.53
CA ASN A 153 7.41 12.70 0.63
C ASN A 153 6.78 11.31 0.49
N ILE A 154 7.60 10.28 0.27
CA ILE A 154 7.12 8.93 -0.03
C ILE A 154 7.42 7.98 1.12
N VAL A 155 6.39 7.27 1.58
CA VAL A 155 6.48 6.14 2.48
C VAL A 155 6.36 4.86 1.65
N GLY A 156 7.38 4.02 1.60
CA GLY A 156 7.32 2.70 0.98
C GLY A 156 6.94 1.62 1.97
N LEU A 157 5.92 0.84 1.66
CA LEU A 157 5.47 -0.32 2.42
C LEU A 157 5.90 -1.60 1.71
N ASN A 158 6.54 -2.52 2.44
CA ASN A 158 6.88 -3.83 1.90
C ASN A 158 6.99 -4.90 3.01
N ASN A 159 6.67 -6.15 2.71
CA ASN A 159 6.69 -7.23 3.69
C ASN A 159 8.10 -7.86 3.88
N ASN A 160 9.06 -7.53 3.00
CA ASN A 160 10.39 -8.13 3.03
C ASN A 160 11.43 -7.23 3.74
N ASP A 161 11.90 -7.66 4.93
CA ASP A 161 12.92 -6.94 5.71
C ASP A 161 14.20 -6.64 4.94
N TYR A 162 14.67 -7.60 4.14
CA TYR A 162 15.91 -7.47 3.37
C TYR A 162 15.76 -6.35 2.33
N GLN A 163 14.62 -6.28 1.65
CA GLN A 163 14.36 -5.20 0.70
C GLN A 163 14.20 -3.83 1.38
N ILE A 164 13.58 -3.76 2.56
CA ILE A 164 13.45 -2.51 3.35
C ILE A 164 14.83 -1.96 3.75
N GLU A 165 15.75 -2.82 4.20
CA GLU A 165 17.13 -2.41 4.53
C GLU A 165 17.84 -1.82 3.31
N ARG A 166 17.69 -2.48 2.15
CA ARG A 166 18.31 -2.03 0.90
C ARG A 166 17.70 -0.72 0.41
N ALA A 167 16.38 -0.59 0.46
CA ALA A 167 15.69 0.65 0.12
C ALA A 167 16.19 1.81 0.98
N THR A 168 16.29 1.59 2.29
CA THR A 168 16.82 2.57 3.26
C THR A 168 18.28 2.91 2.98
N HIS A 169 19.12 1.91 2.71
CA HIS A 169 20.52 2.11 2.35
C HIS A 169 20.66 2.95 1.08
N TYR A 170 19.89 2.65 0.04
CA TYR A 170 19.94 3.38 -1.22
C TYR A 170 19.41 4.82 -1.10
N ALA A 171 18.34 5.04 -0.33
CA ALA A 171 17.86 6.40 -0.05
C ALA A 171 18.93 7.24 0.65
N LYS A 172 19.60 6.70 1.69
CA LYS A 172 20.73 7.39 2.36
C LYS A 172 21.90 7.64 1.41
N LYS A 173 22.26 6.64 0.60
CA LYS A 173 23.35 6.76 -0.38
C LYS A 173 23.09 7.87 -1.39
N GLU A 174 21.84 8.05 -1.79
CA GLU A 174 21.40 9.10 -2.72
C GLU A 174 20.97 10.40 -2.01
N LYS A 175 21.11 10.48 -0.68
CA LYS A 175 20.75 11.63 0.18
C LYS A 175 19.26 12.01 0.12
N LEU A 176 18.39 11.03 -0.05
CA LEU A 176 16.93 11.19 -0.13
C LEU A 176 16.20 10.74 1.16
N ASP A 177 16.94 10.37 2.20
CA ASP A 177 16.40 9.87 3.47
C ASP A 177 15.63 10.92 4.29
N HIS A 178 15.66 12.19 3.88
CA HIS A 178 14.84 13.27 4.44
C HIS A 178 13.40 13.28 3.88
N GLN A 179 13.15 12.65 2.73
CA GLN A 179 11.84 12.61 2.06
C GLN A 179 11.37 11.19 1.72
N LEU A 180 12.18 10.16 2.01
CA LEU A 180 11.86 8.75 1.83
C LEU A 180 11.92 7.99 3.15
N GLN A 181 10.84 7.29 3.46
CA GLN A 181 10.76 6.36 4.59
C GLN A 181 10.32 4.99 4.08
N PHE A 182 10.92 3.91 4.60
CA PHE A 182 10.52 2.55 4.26
C PHE A 182 10.08 1.82 5.51
N VAL A 183 8.90 1.20 5.48
CA VAL A 183 8.30 0.52 6.62
C VAL A 183 7.95 -0.91 6.26
N LYS A 184 8.18 -1.82 7.21
CA LYS A 184 7.74 -3.20 7.08
C LYS A 184 6.25 -3.30 7.38
N GLY A 185 5.53 -4.05 6.55
CA GLY A 185 4.18 -4.48 6.85
C GLY A 185 3.54 -5.29 5.72
N ASP A 186 2.46 -5.99 6.06
CA ASP A 186 1.55 -6.60 5.09
C ASP A 186 0.59 -5.54 4.56
N PHE A 187 0.51 -5.41 3.24
CA PHE A 187 -0.40 -4.46 2.60
C PHE A 187 -1.89 -4.78 2.79
N MET A 188 -2.24 -5.99 3.26
CA MET A 188 -3.61 -6.39 3.58
C MET A 188 -3.99 -5.98 5.00
N GLN A 189 -3.02 -5.49 5.78
CA GLN A 189 -3.14 -5.18 7.20
C GLN A 189 -2.30 -3.93 7.50
N MET A 190 -2.56 -2.83 6.80
CA MET A 190 -1.73 -1.63 6.86
C MET A 190 -1.89 -0.95 8.23
N SER A 191 -0.78 -0.78 8.95
CA SER A 191 -0.74 -0.12 10.27
C SER A 191 -0.84 1.42 10.20
N PHE A 192 -1.27 1.97 9.07
CA PHE A 192 -1.50 3.39 8.90
C PHE A 192 -2.93 3.76 9.33
N PRO A 193 -3.13 4.93 9.97
CA PRO A 193 -4.47 5.46 10.19
C PRO A 193 -5.21 5.73 8.88
N ASP A 194 -6.53 5.74 8.94
CA ASP A 194 -7.37 6.17 7.83
C ASP A 194 -7.00 7.60 7.39
N ASN A 195 -7.18 7.91 6.11
CA ASN A 195 -6.97 9.27 5.57
C ASN A 195 -5.55 9.82 5.82
N SER A 196 -4.52 8.98 5.69
CA SER A 196 -3.13 9.36 5.97
C SER A 196 -2.39 9.94 4.76
N PHE A 197 -2.76 9.57 3.54
CA PHE A 197 -1.98 9.86 2.31
C PHE A 197 -2.79 10.65 1.29
N ASP A 198 -2.13 11.59 0.60
CA ASP A 198 -2.72 12.35 -0.50
C ASP A 198 -2.84 11.48 -1.76
N PHE A 199 -1.82 10.65 -1.98
CA PHE A 199 -1.73 9.74 -3.11
C PHE A 199 -1.23 8.37 -2.65
N VAL A 200 -1.71 7.32 -3.30
CA VAL A 200 -1.15 5.98 -3.20
C VAL A 200 -0.78 5.54 -4.61
N TYR A 201 0.36 4.88 -4.75
CA TYR A 201 0.62 4.11 -5.95
C TYR A 201 1.08 2.69 -5.62
N ALA A 202 0.83 1.80 -6.57
CA ALA A 202 1.36 0.45 -6.57
C ALA A 202 1.91 0.15 -7.97
N ILE A 203 3.15 -0.33 -8.05
CA ILE A 203 3.73 -0.77 -9.31
C ILE A 203 3.90 -2.29 -9.18
N GLU A 204 3.01 -3.03 -9.85
CA GLU A 204 3.11 -4.48 -10.03
C GLU A 204 3.12 -5.28 -8.72
N ALA A 205 2.52 -4.72 -7.66
CA ALA A 205 2.55 -5.30 -6.32
C ALA A 205 1.22 -5.93 -5.88
N THR A 206 0.10 -5.31 -6.23
CA THR A 206 -1.24 -5.68 -5.76
C THR A 206 -1.69 -7.05 -6.28
N VAL A 207 -1.13 -7.52 -7.40
CA VAL A 207 -1.29 -8.89 -7.91
C VAL A 207 -0.86 -9.98 -6.92
N HIS A 208 0.03 -9.70 -5.96
CA HIS A 208 0.42 -10.67 -4.94
C HIS A 208 -0.63 -10.85 -3.84
N ALA A 209 -1.61 -9.94 -3.74
CA ALA A 209 -2.65 -10.00 -2.73
C ALA A 209 -3.57 -11.22 -2.98
N PRO A 210 -4.11 -11.84 -1.91
CA PRO A 210 -5.03 -12.97 -2.07
C PRO A 210 -6.41 -12.52 -2.55
N SER A 211 -6.70 -11.22 -2.47
CA SER A 211 -7.93 -10.58 -2.91
C SER A 211 -7.65 -9.15 -3.35
N LEU A 212 -7.95 -8.84 -4.61
CA LEU A 212 -7.86 -7.47 -5.13
C LEU A 212 -8.81 -6.51 -4.41
N GLU A 213 -10.04 -6.95 -4.08
CA GLU A 213 -10.99 -6.11 -3.34
C GLU A 213 -10.47 -5.78 -1.94
N GLY A 214 -9.85 -6.75 -1.26
CA GLY A 214 -9.28 -6.55 0.06
C GLY A 214 -8.15 -5.52 0.07
N ILE A 215 -7.16 -5.66 -0.84
CA ILE A 215 -6.06 -4.69 -0.92
C ILE A 215 -6.53 -3.32 -1.37
N TYR A 216 -7.45 -3.25 -2.34
CA TYR A 216 -7.98 -1.96 -2.77
C TYR A 216 -8.80 -1.29 -1.65
N SER A 217 -9.47 -2.06 -0.78
CA SER A 217 -10.17 -1.51 0.39
C SER A 217 -9.20 -0.92 1.42
N GLU A 218 -8.07 -1.57 1.68
CA GLU A 218 -7.02 -1.01 2.55
C GLU A 218 -6.40 0.26 1.95
N ILE A 219 -6.13 0.26 0.65
CA ILE A 219 -5.64 1.45 -0.07
C ILE A 219 -6.66 2.59 0.00
N PHE A 220 -7.95 2.29 -0.19
CA PHE A 220 -9.03 3.26 -0.07
C PHE A 220 -9.05 3.87 1.33
N ARG A 221 -8.97 3.04 2.37
CA ARG A 221 -9.00 3.46 3.77
C ARG A 221 -7.88 4.45 4.11
N VAL A 222 -6.65 4.18 3.67
CA VAL A 222 -5.48 5.02 4.01
C VAL A 222 -5.36 6.29 3.17
N LEU A 223 -6.09 6.39 2.05
CA LEU A 223 -6.17 7.61 1.26
C LEU A 223 -7.07 8.65 1.94
N LYS A 224 -6.65 9.92 1.89
CA LYS A 224 -7.47 11.08 2.29
C LYS A 224 -8.66 11.25 1.34
N PRO A 225 -9.76 11.88 1.76
CA PRO A 225 -10.87 12.19 0.86
C PRO A 225 -10.41 13.01 -0.35
N GLY A 226 -10.80 12.59 -1.55
CA GLY A 226 -10.34 13.20 -2.81
C GLY A 226 -8.93 12.82 -3.24
N GLY A 227 -8.23 11.98 -2.47
CA GLY A 227 -6.97 11.37 -2.83
C GLY A 227 -7.09 10.43 -4.02
N VAL A 228 -5.94 10.03 -4.57
CA VAL A 228 -5.88 9.35 -5.86
C VAL A 228 -4.99 8.11 -5.77
N PHE A 229 -5.47 7.00 -6.31
CA PHE A 229 -4.74 5.73 -6.42
C PHE A 229 -4.34 5.46 -7.88
N GLY A 230 -3.04 5.43 -8.14
CA GLY A 230 -2.47 5.02 -9.42
C GLY A 230 -1.82 3.64 -9.36
N VAL A 231 -2.13 2.76 -10.31
CA VAL A 231 -1.55 1.42 -10.35
C VAL A 231 -1.12 1.01 -11.74
N TYR A 232 0.03 0.34 -11.82
CA TYR A 232 0.36 -0.58 -12.91
C TYR A 232 0.11 -2.00 -12.41
N GLU A 233 -0.91 -2.64 -12.97
CA GLU A 233 -1.40 -3.95 -12.51
C GLU A 233 -1.08 -5.06 -13.49
N TRP A 234 -0.86 -6.26 -12.96
CA TRP A 234 -0.77 -7.50 -13.72
C TRP A 234 -2.11 -8.22 -13.75
N LEU A 235 -2.70 -8.34 -14.93
CA LEU A 235 -4.00 -9.00 -15.10
C LEU A 235 -4.07 -9.84 -16.36
N MET A 236 -4.89 -10.88 -16.30
CA MET A 236 -5.30 -11.64 -17.47
C MET A 236 -6.30 -10.83 -18.30
N THR A 237 -6.10 -10.80 -19.62
CA THR A 237 -6.98 -10.08 -20.55
C THR A 237 -8.25 -10.90 -20.87
N ASP A 238 -9.12 -10.33 -21.69
CA ASP A 238 -10.29 -11.05 -22.22
C ASP A 238 -9.92 -12.19 -23.16
N ALA A 239 -8.72 -12.18 -23.77
CA ALA A 239 -8.23 -13.27 -24.61
C ALA A 239 -7.83 -14.51 -23.79
N TYR A 240 -7.60 -14.35 -22.49
CA TYR A 240 -7.31 -15.47 -21.62
C TYR A 240 -8.55 -16.33 -21.35
N ASP A 241 -8.35 -17.63 -21.55
CA ASP A 241 -9.34 -18.68 -21.31
C ASP A 241 -8.76 -19.71 -20.37
N ASN A 242 -9.38 -19.88 -19.20
CA ASN A 242 -8.92 -20.82 -18.19
C ASN A 242 -9.21 -22.28 -18.56
N ASP A 243 -10.13 -22.55 -19.47
CA ASP A 243 -10.42 -23.91 -19.92
C ASP A 243 -9.41 -24.39 -20.97
N ASN A 244 -8.67 -23.45 -21.58
CA ASN A 244 -7.56 -23.76 -22.49
C ASN A 244 -6.29 -24.17 -21.70
N PRO A 245 -5.80 -25.42 -21.84
CA PRO A 245 -4.61 -25.89 -21.12
C PRO A 245 -3.32 -25.13 -21.45
N HIS A 246 -3.21 -24.60 -22.68
CA HIS A 246 -2.06 -23.79 -23.10
C HIS A 246 -2.04 -22.44 -22.38
N HIS A 247 -3.18 -21.76 -22.33
CA HIS A 247 -3.33 -20.50 -21.59
C HIS A 247 -3.05 -20.71 -20.10
N ARG A 248 -3.60 -21.76 -19.47
CA ARG A 248 -3.32 -22.10 -18.06
C ARG A 248 -1.83 -22.34 -17.82
N LYS A 249 -1.15 -23.01 -18.74
CA LYS A 249 0.30 -23.25 -18.62
C LYS A 249 1.08 -21.93 -18.62
N ILE A 250 0.73 -21.00 -19.50
CA ILE A 250 1.36 -19.67 -19.56
C ILE A 250 1.13 -18.92 -18.24
N ARG A 251 -0.13 -18.81 -17.77
CA ARG A 251 -0.44 -18.15 -16.49
C ARG A 251 0.33 -18.80 -15.33
N LEU A 252 0.32 -20.13 -15.23
CA LEU A 252 0.97 -20.84 -14.12
C LEU A 252 2.49 -20.65 -14.13
N GLY A 253 3.11 -20.62 -15.31
CA GLY A 253 4.54 -20.34 -15.45
C GLY A 253 4.92 -18.92 -15.02
N ILE A 254 4.04 -17.95 -15.30
CA ILE A 254 4.17 -16.58 -14.77
C ILE A 254 4.03 -16.61 -13.24
N GLU A 255 2.95 -17.17 -12.71
CA GLU A 255 2.68 -17.21 -11.27
C GLU A 255 3.83 -17.85 -10.46
N GLN A 256 4.36 -18.97 -10.96
CA GLN A 256 5.48 -19.68 -10.34
C GLN A 256 6.81 -18.95 -10.46
N GLY A 257 7.10 -18.25 -11.55
CA GLY A 257 8.39 -17.58 -11.67
C GLY A 257 8.38 -16.18 -11.06
N ASP A 258 7.19 -15.62 -10.82
CA ASP A 258 7.02 -14.27 -10.28
C ASP A 258 6.50 -14.25 -8.82
N GLY A 259 6.22 -15.41 -8.21
CA GLY A 259 5.75 -15.47 -6.81
C GLY A 259 4.35 -14.94 -6.62
N ILE A 260 3.49 -15.12 -7.61
CA ILE A 260 2.10 -14.67 -7.60
C ILE A 260 1.21 -15.84 -7.21
N SER A 261 0.33 -15.64 -6.23
CA SER A 261 -0.55 -16.70 -5.75
C SER A 261 -1.60 -17.11 -6.78
N ASN A 262 -2.21 -16.12 -7.44
CA ASN A 262 -3.18 -16.26 -8.52
C ASN A 262 -3.34 -14.93 -9.28
N MET A 263 -3.19 -14.94 -10.60
CA MET A 263 -3.49 -13.78 -11.44
C MET A 263 -4.97 -13.73 -11.80
N GLU A 264 -5.57 -12.55 -11.60
CA GLU A 264 -6.99 -12.30 -11.87
C GLU A 264 -7.22 -11.66 -13.24
N LYS A 265 -8.47 -11.72 -13.74
CA LYS A 265 -8.86 -11.02 -14.97
C LYS A 265 -9.04 -9.52 -14.75
N ILE A 266 -8.87 -8.73 -15.82
CA ILE A 266 -9.14 -7.28 -15.84
C ILE A 266 -10.51 -6.94 -15.24
N GLU A 267 -11.54 -7.69 -15.62
CA GLU A 267 -12.90 -7.47 -15.10
C GLU A 267 -13.02 -7.62 -13.58
N VAL A 268 -12.22 -8.51 -12.96
CA VAL A 268 -12.22 -8.74 -11.51
C VAL A 268 -11.61 -7.54 -10.81
N ALA A 269 -10.48 -7.02 -11.31
CA ALA A 269 -9.86 -5.82 -10.75
C ALA A 269 -10.77 -4.59 -10.82
N ILE A 270 -11.45 -4.38 -11.96
CA ILE A 270 -12.39 -3.25 -12.11
C ILE A 270 -13.55 -3.38 -11.12
N LYS A 271 -14.11 -4.58 -10.96
CA LYS A 271 -15.19 -4.85 -9.99
C LYS A 271 -14.70 -4.62 -8.55
N ALA A 272 -13.50 -5.12 -8.22
CA ALA A 272 -12.86 -4.94 -6.93
C ALA A 272 -12.61 -3.46 -6.59
N MET A 273 -12.09 -2.67 -7.54
CA MET A 273 -11.89 -1.22 -7.32
C MET A 273 -13.20 -0.50 -7.03
N LYS A 274 -14.26 -0.82 -7.78
CA LYS A 274 -15.59 -0.24 -7.56
C LYS A 274 -16.17 -0.65 -6.22
N ALA A 275 -16.03 -1.93 -5.84
CA ALA A 275 -16.49 -2.46 -4.56
C ALA A 275 -15.78 -1.78 -3.37
N ALA A 276 -14.48 -1.51 -3.51
CA ALA A 276 -13.71 -0.75 -2.51
C ALA A 276 -14.11 0.73 -2.40
N GLY A 277 -14.85 1.28 -3.39
CA GLY A 277 -15.38 2.65 -3.38
C GLY A 277 -14.73 3.62 -4.38
N PHE A 278 -13.83 3.14 -5.25
CA PHE A 278 -13.12 4.01 -6.19
C PHE A 278 -13.93 4.38 -7.44
N GLU A 279 -13.70 5.58 -7.98
CA GLU A 279 -14.29 6.04 -9.25
C GLU A 279 -13.36 6.00 -10.47
N LEU A 280 -13.90 5.38 -11.52
CA LEU A 280 -13.49 5.12 -12.92
C LEU A 280 -12.65 6.15 -13.74
N GLU A 281 -11.74 7.02 -13.24
CA GLU A 281 -11.12 8.08 -14.10
C GLU A 281 -10.31 7.62 -15.34
N LEU A 282 -9.22 6.85 -15.17
CA LEU A 282 -8.41 6.31 -16.27
C LEU A 282 -8.26 4.79 -16.16
N HIS A 283 -8.41 4.08 -17.26
CA HIS A 283 -8.16 2.64 -17.35
C HIS A 283 -7.69 2.33 -18.76
N GLU A 284 -6.45 1.88 -18.87
CA GLU A 284 -5.81 1.68 -20.16
C GLU A 284 -4.77 0.57 -20.08
N ASP A 285 -4.85 -0.38 -21.02
CA ASP A 285 -3.79 -1.36 -21.23
C ASP A 285 -2.65 -0.70 -22.01
N LEU A 286 -1.59 -0.31 -21.29
CA LEU A 286 -0.42 0.28 -21.93
C LEU A 286 0.37 -0.76 -22.74
N ALA A 287 0.24 -2.05 -22.43
CA ALA A 287 0.91 -3.12 -23.16
C ALA A 287 0.34 -3.31 -24.58
N ASP A 288 -0.91 -2.92 -24.82
CA ASP A 288 -1.59 -3.04 -26.13
C ASP A 288 -1.48 -1.79 -27.01
N ARG A 289 -0.73 -0.76 -26.58
CA ARG A 289 -0.45 0.40 -27.43
C ARG A 289 0.35 -0.05 -28.67
N PRO A 290 0.12 0.58 -29.85
CA PRO A 290 0.76 0.19 -31.09
C PRO A 290 2.22 0.71 -31.17
N ASP A 291 3.09 0.21 -30.31
CA ASP A 291 4.52 0.53 -30.32
C ASP A 291 5.28 -0.29 -31.36
N GLU A 292 6.35 0.30 -31.90
CA GLU A 292 7.28 -0.40 -32.79
C GLU A 292 7.98 -1.57 -32.07
N LEU A 293 8.20 -1.44 -30.76
CA LEU A 293 8.87 -2.42 -29.93
C LEU A 293 7.93 -2.97 -28.87
N PRO A 294 7.82 -4.30 -28.72
CA PRO A 294 6.98 -4.87 -27.70
C PRO A 294 7.60 -4.66 -26.31
N TRP A 295 6.78 -4.42 -25.29
CA TRP A 295 7.23 -4.27 -23.90
C TRP A 295 8.06 -5.47 -23.38
N TYR A 296 7.85 -6.67 -23.94
CA TYR A 296 8.58 -7.89 -23.57
C TYR A 296 9.90 -8.07 -24.33
N TRP A 297 10.30 -7.15 -25.22
CA TRP A 297 11.50 -7.35 -26.05
C TRP A 297 12.78 -7.66 -25.23
N PRO A 298 13.02 -7.07 -24.02
CA PRO A 298 14.21 -7.39 -23.24
C PRO A 298 14.27 -8.84 -22.75
N LEU A 299 13.11 -9.52 -22.66
CA LEU A 299 12.97 -10.92 -22.25
C LEU A 299 12.96 -11.88 -23.44
N SER A 300 12.68 -11.39 -24.65
CA SER A 300 12.40 -12.23 -25.82
C SER A 300 13.59 -13.06 -26.31
N GLY A 301 14.82 -12.58 -26.08
CA GLY A 301 16.03 -13.12 -26.71
C GLY A 301 16.06 -12.94 -28.24
N ASP A 302 15.13 -12.19 -28.82
CA ASP A 302 15.04 -11.96 -30.25
C ASP A 302 15.96 -10.81 -30.67
N LEU A 303 17.02 -11.14 -31.42
CA LEU A 303 18.02 -10.19 -31.87
C LEU A 303 17.46 -9.15 -32.86
N SER A 304 16.27 -9.37 -33.44
CA SER A 304 15.64 -8.38 -34.32
C SER A 304 15.18 -7.10 -33.59
N TYR A 305 14.96 -7.17 -32.27
CA TYR A 305 14.64 -5.99 -31.44
C TYR A 305 15.88 -5.23 -30.95
N MET A 306 17.08 -5.68 -31.29
CA MET A 306 18.33 -5.02 -30.87
C MET A 306 18.39 -3.59 -31.42
N GLN A 307 18.46 -2.60 -30.52
CA GLN A 307 18.46 -1.19 -30.89
C GLN A 307 19.88 -0.63 -31.00
N SER A 308 20.79 -1.19 -30.21
CA SER A 308 22.21 -0.86 -30.20
C SER A 308 23.06 -2.09 -29.91
N ILE A 309 24.36 -2.01 -30.19
CA ILE A 309 25.31 -3.10 -29.84
C ILE A 309 25.35 -3.38 -28.33
N TRP A 310 24.93 -2.43 -27.50
CA TRP A 310 24.88 -2.58 -26.04
C TRP A 310 23.70 -3.44 -25.56
N ASP A 311 22.70 -3.69 -26.40
CA ASP A 311 21.59 -4.59 -26.09
C ASP A 311 21.95 -6.07 -26.32
N PHE A 312 23.01 -6.32 -27.08
CA PHE A 312 23.46 -7.66 -27.43
C PHE A 312 23.67 -8.58 -26.21
N PRO A 313 24.38 -8.17 -25.13
CA PRO A 313 24.55 -9.03 -23.96
C PRO A 313 23.22 -9.38 -23.28
N THR A 314 22.28 -8.44 -23.22
CA THR A 314 20.96 -8.64 -22.63
C THR A 314 20.16 -9.67 -23.43
N LEU A 315 20.08 -9.49 -24.75
CA LEU A 315 19.31 -10.37 -25.64
C LEU A 315 19.92 -11.77 -25.73
N VAL A 316 21.23 -11.89 -25.91
CA VAL A 316 21.89 -13.20 -25.98
C VAL A 316 21.69 -13.98 -24.69
N ARG A 317 21.78 -13.32 -23.53
CA ARG A 317 21.52 -13.95 -22.22
C ARG A 317 20.10 -14.53 -22.13
N MET A 318 19.12 -13.93 -22.81
CA MET A 318 17.73 -14.39 -22.80
C MET A 318 17.41 -15.46 -23.85
N THR A 319 18.30 -15.74 -24.80
CA THR A 319 18.14 -16.87 -25.73
C THR A 319 18.14 -18.21 -24.99
N HIS A 320 17.55 -19.26 -25.58
CA HIS A 320 17.62 -20.61 -25.04
C HIS A 320 19.07 -21.09 -24.79
N ILE A 321 20.00 -20.71 -25.67
CA ILE A 321 21.42 -21.04 -25.52
C ILE A 321 22.03 -20.26 -24.35
N GLY A 322 21.80 -18.95 -24.28
CA GLY A 322 22.31 -18.10 -23.21
C GLY A 322 21.83 -18.54 -21.83
N ARG A 323 20.52 -18.77 -21.69
CA ARG A 323 19.93 -19.32 -20.45
C ARG A 323 20.48 -20.72 -20.15
N GLY A 324 20.56 -21.61 -21.13
CA GLY A 324 21.13 -22.95 -20.94
C GLY A 324 22.58 -22.93 -20.44
N ILE A 325 23.42 -22.01 -20.92
CA ILE A 325 24.79 -21.82 -20.41
C ILE A 325 24.75 -21.31 -18.96
N ALA A 326 23.96 -20.29 -18.67
CA ALA A 326 23.84 -19.72 -17.33
C ALA A 326 23.35 -20.77 -16.32
N HIS A 327 22.35 -21.58 -16.67
CA HIS A 327 21.78 -22.61 -15.79
C HIS A 327 22.79 -23.71 -15.48
N ARG A 328 23.55 -24.17 -16.49
CA ARG A 328 24.63 -25.16 -16.29
C ARG A 328 25.75 -24.61 -15.41
N PHE A 329 26.09 -23.32 -15.57
CA PHE A 329 27.07 -22.67 -14.72
C PHE A 329 26.59 -22.58 -13.27
N VAL A 330 25.35 -22.14 -13.04
CA VAL A 330 24.74 -22.11 -11.70
C VAL A 330 24.66 -23.51 -11.07
N GLY A 331 24.23 -24.51 -11.83
CA GLY A 331 24.19 -25.90 -11.38
C GLY A 331 25.57 -26.46 -11.03
N ALA A 332 26.60 -26.11 -11.78
CA ALA A 332 27.98 -26.48 -11.45
C ALA A 332 28.44 -25.84 -10.13
N LEU A 333 28.14 -24.56 -9.91
CA LEU A 333 28.42 -23.86 -8.65
C LEU A 333 27.69 -24.48 -7.46
N GLU A 334 26.44 -24.87 -7.65
CA GLU A 334 25.65 -25.57 -6.62
C GLU A 334 26.24 -26.94 -6.30
N THR A 335 26.67 -27.69 -7.33
CA THR A 335 27.27 -29.02 -7.19
C THR A 335 28.57 -29.00 -6.38
N ILE A 336 29.41 -27.98 -6.58
CA ILE A 336 30.67 -27.82 -5.84
C ILE A 336 30.51 -27.08 -4.50
N GLY A 337 29.27 -26.73 -4.12
CA GLY A 337 28.94 -26.08 -2.85
C GLY A 337 29.29 -24.59 -2.76
N LEU A 338 29.57 -23.92 -3.89
CA LEU A 338 29.76 -22.46 -3.93
C LEU A 338 28.43 -21.72 -3.99
N ALA A 339 27.44 -22.25 -4.72
CA ALA A 339 26.08 -21.73 -4.66
C ALA A 339 25.25 -22.54 -3.65
N PRO A 340 24.34 -21.92 -2.89
CA PRO A 340 23.44 -22.64 -2.00
C PRO A 340 22.50 -23.58 -2.77
N LYS A 341 22.03 -24.64 -2.10
CA LYS A 341 21.11 -25.61 -2.71
C LYS A 341 19.80 -24.95 -3.15
N GLY A 342 19.29 -25.37 -4.30
CA GLY A 342 18.07 -24.85 -4.91
C GLY A 342 18.25 -23.57 -5.73
N THR A 343 19.47 -23.01 -5.80
CA THR A 343 19.74 -21.82 -6.62
C THR A 343 19.47 -22.10 -8.10
N GLN A 344 19.85 -23.28 -8.61
CA GLN A 344 19.54 -23.67 -9.98
C GLN A 344 18.02 -23.77 -10.20
N LYS A 345 17.30 -24.38 -9.26
CA LYS A 345 15.84 -24.53 -9.33
C LYS A 345 15.12 -23.17 -9.40
N THR A 346 15.55 -22.20 -8.61
CA THR A 346 15.06 -20.81 -8.67
C THR A 346 15.37 -20.16 -10.02
N ALA A 347 16.59 -20.32 -10.54
CA ALA A 347 16.97 -19.77 -11.84
C ALA A 347 16.15 -20.39 -13.00
N ASP A 348 15.91 -21.71 -12.96
CA ASP A 348 15.07 -22.42 -13.92
C ASP A 348 13.63 -21.89 -13.90
N ALA A 349 13.05 -21.67 -12.71
CA ALA A 349 11.69 -21.12 -12.58
C ALA A 349 11.59 -19.69 -13.15
N LEU A 350 12.56 -18.82 -12.86
CA LEU A 350 12.62 -17.46 -13.40
C LEU A 350 12.74 -17.45 -14.93
N ALA A 351 13.49 -18.39 -15.50
CA ALA A 351 13.61 -18.53 -16.94
C ALA A 351 12.29 -18.96 -17.59
N VAL A 352 11.55 -19.88 -16.96
CA VAL A 352 10.22 -20.29 -17.43
C VAL A 352 9.22 -19.14 -17.37
N ALA A 353 9.24 -18.32 -16.31
CA ALA A 353 8.45 -17.09 -16.27
C ALA A 353 8.79 -16.16 -17.43
N GLY A 354 10.09 -15.92 -17.70
CA GLY A 354 10.52 -15.11 -18.85
C GLY A 354 9.92 -15.57 -20.17
N ASP A 355 9.88 -16.88 -20.44
CA ASP A 355 9.23 -17.44 -21.63
C ASP A 355 7.71 -17.25 -21.62
N CYS A 356 7.07 -17.46 -20.47
CA CYS A 356 5.62 -17.33 -20.33
C CYS A 356 5.17 -15.87 -20.42
N LEU A 357 5.96 -14.91 -19.94
CA LEU A 357 5.74 -13.47 -20.11
C LEU A 357 5.81 -13.09 -21.60
N VAL A 358 6.81 -13.58 -22.33
CA VAL A 358 6.92 -13.32 -23.77
C VAL A 358 5.77 -13.97 -24.54
N ALA A 359 5.41 -15.21 -24.22
CA ALA A 359 4.29 -15.92 -24.86
C ALA A 359 2.95 -15.23 -24.56
N GLY A 360 2.68 -14.93 -23.29
CA GLY A 360 1.48 -14.24 -22.86
C GLY A 360 1.35 -12.84 -23.46
N GLY A 361 2.46 -12.12 -23.63
CA GLY A 361 2.48 -10.84 -24.35
C GLY A 361 2.19 -10.97 -25.85
N LYS A 362 2.81 -11.96 -26.53
CA LYS A 362 2.58 -12.22 -27.97
C LYS A 362 1.14 -12.65 -28.27
N GLU A 363 0.59 -13.48 -27.40
CA GLU A 363 -0.78 -14.01 -27.52
C GLU A 363 -1.82 -13.06 -26.88
N LYS A 364 -1.37 -11.93 -26.31
CA LYS A 364 -2.19 -10.93 -25.61
C LYS A 364 -3.04 -11.51 -24.48
N LEU A 365 -2.56 -12.55 -23.79
CA LEU A 365 -3.29 -13.23 -22.71
C LEU A 365 -3.20 -12.49 -21.39
N PHE A 366 -2.17 -11.67 -21.19
CA PHE A 366 -1.98 -10.89 -19.97
C PHE A 366 -1.38 -9.52 -20.29
N THR A 367 -1.56 -8.58 -19.37
CA THR A 367 -0.91 -7.27 -19.38
C THR A 367 -0.18 -7.05 -18.05
N PRO A 368 1.09 -6.59 -18.06
CA PRO A 368 1.81 -6.20 -16.84
C PRO A 368 1.69 -4.72 -16.50
N ILE A 369 1.15 -3.90 -17.41
CA ILE A 369 1.16 -2.43 -17.30
C ILE A 369 -0.24 -1.88 -17.53
N LEU A 370 -1.25 -2.49 -16.90
CA LEU A 370 -2.58 -1.91 -16.91
C LEU A 370 -2.56 -0.66 -16.04
N LEU A 371 -2.60 0.52 -16.68
CA LEU A 371 -2.69 1.78 -15.97
C LEU A 371 -4.13 2.00 -15.54
N SER A 372 -4.35 1.99 -14.23
CA SER A 372 -5.59 2.50 -13.64
C SER A 372 -5.26 3.68 -12.74
N ASN A 373 -5.97 4.79 -12.96
CA ASN A 373 -5.99 5.88 -12.00
C ASN A 373 -7.42 6.16 -11.54
N ARG A 374 -7.62 6.22 -10.23
CA ARG A 374 -8.92 6.43 -9.59
C ARG A 374 -8.83 7.59 -8.63
N ARG A 375 -9.84 8.46 -8.67
CA ARG A 375 -10.04 9.45 -7.63
C ARG A 375 -11.08 8.96 -6.64
N LEU A 376 -10.86 9.30 -5.38
CA LEU A 376 -11.88 9.13 -4.35
C LEU A 376 -13.00 10.15 -4.54
N VAL A 377 -14.24 9.70 -4.37
CA VAL A 377 -15.40 10.59 -4.45
C VAL A 377 -15.26 11.68 -3.39
N SER A 378 -14.99 12.90 -3.84
CA SER A 378 -15.32 14.07 -3.05
C SER A 378 -16.84 14.19 -3.09
N THR A 379 -17.50 14.03 -1.96
CA THR A 379 -18.92 14.39 -1.85
C THR A 379 -19.09 15.90 -1.94
N SER A 380 -19.02 16.40 -3.17
CA SER A 380 -19.65 17.65 -3.59
C SER A 380 -19.88 17.61 -5.10
N SER A 381 -21.14 17.43 -5.49
CA SER A 381 -21.54 17.50 -6.89
C SER A 381 -21.55 18.96 -7.38
N SER A 382 -21.09 19.12 -8.63
CA SER A 382 -21.17 20.27 -9.54
C SER A 382 -19.93 21.18 -9.62
N ARG A 383 -19.20 21.02 -10.73
CA ARG A 383 -18.49 22.11 -11.39
C ARG A 383 -18.88 22.13 -12.87
N THR A 384 -19.50 23.22 -13.30
CA THR A 384 -19.19 23.79 -14.61
C THR A 384 -17.87 24.56 -14.51
N ALA A 385 -17.12 24.54 -15.60
CA ALA A 385 -15.73 24.94 -15.74
C ALA A 385 -15.44 26.43 -15.48
N ASN A 386 -14.27 26.75 -14.90
CA ASN A 386 -13.27 27.63 -15.53
C ASN A 386 -11.94 27.74 -14.75
N CYS A 387 -10.90 28.06 -15.53
CA CYS A 387 -9.47 28.26 -15.24
C CYS A 387 -9.12 29.19 -14.04
N PRO A 388 -7.90 29.14 -13.48
CA PRO A 388 -7.59 29.68 -12.14
C PRO A 388 -7.19 31.15 -12.17
N ARG A 389 -7.69 31.92 -11.19
CA ARG A 389 -7.06 33.16 -10.75
C ARG A 389 -7.12 33.28 -9.22
N VAL A 390 -5.92 33.34 -8.64
CA VAL A 390 -5.49 34.08 -7.44
C VAL A 390 -6.32 33.88 -6.15
N PHE A 391 -5.71 33.22 -5.17
CA PHE A 391 -6.20 33.09 -3.79
C PHE A 391 -6.31 34.46 -3.09
N SER A 392 -7.46 34.71 -2.47
CA SER A 392 -7.69 35.73 -1.44
C SER A 392 -8.46 35.10 -0.28
N TYR A 393 -8.08 35.42 0.95
CA TYR A 393 -8.62 34.86 2.20
C TYR A 393 -10.07 35.31 2.51
N THR A 394 -10.78 34.38 3.17
CA THR A 394 -11.95 34.49 4.08
C THR A 394 -13.37 34.78 3.54
N ALA A 395 -14.16 33.71 3.49
CA ALA A 395 -15.53 33.69 4.03
C ALA A 395 -15.74 32.32 4.74
N TRP A 396 -15.96 32.32 6.06
CA TRP A 396 -16.42 31.12 6.77
C TRP A 396 -17.81 30.76 6.24
N LYS A 397 -17.95 29.57 5.64
CA LYS A 397 -19.21 29.11 5.08
C LYS A 397 -20.08 28.64 6.25
N MET A 398 -21.23 29.29 6.48
CA MET A 398 -22.24 28.79 7.41
C MET A 398 -22.63 27.37 6.98
N LEU A 399 -22.70 26.43 7.95
CA LEU A 399 -23.27 25.11 7.71
C LEU A 399 -24.69 25.27 7.17
N ASN A 400 -24.96 24.59 6.07
CA ASN A 400 -26.29 24.47 5.49
C ASN A 400 -26.80 23.06 5.76
N ARG A 401 -28.12 22.86 5.63
CA ARG A 401 -28.76 21.54 5.77
C ARG A 401 -28.12 20.45 4.91
N HIS A 402 -27.53 20.80 3.77
CA HIS A 402 -26.91 19.86 2.83
C HIS A 402 -25.53 19.37 3.30
N ASP A 403 -24.96 20.02 4.31
CA ASP A 403 -23.68 19.64 4.91
C ASP A 403 -23.87 18.60 6.04
N LEU A 404 -25.12 18.24 6.39
CA LEU A 404 -25.47 17.28 7.44
C LEU A 404 -26.26 16.09 6.88
N SER A 405 -25.90 14.89 7.34
CA SER A 405 -26.66 13.67 7.16
C SER A 405 -27.39 13.38 8.47
N ILE A 406 -28.62 13.87 8.62
CA ILE A 406 -29.39 13.81 9.87
C ILE A 406 -30.10 12.46 9.99
N SER A 407 -30.01 11.83 11.17
CA SER A 407 -30.68 10.56 11.47
C SER A 407 -32.20 10.70 11.37
N GLU A 408 -32.85 9.77 10.66
CA GLU A 408 -34.31 9.79 10.44
C GLU A 408 -35.09 9.85 11.76
N GLY A 409 -36.15 10.66 11.80
CA GLY A 409 -36.99 10.86 12.99
C GLY A 409 -36.54 11.98 13.94
N HIS A 410 -35.48 12.72 13.61
CA HIS A 410 -35.01 13.88 14.38
C HIS A 410 -35.40 15.21 13.72
N ASP A 411 -35.54 16.27 14.54
CA ASP A 411 -35.81 17.62 14.05
C ASP A 411 -34.58 18.18 13.32
N GLU A 412 -34.67 18.27 11.99
CA GLU A 412 -33.58 18.74 11.13
C GLU A 412 -33.12 20.15 11.48
N SER A 413 -34.05 21.03 11.87
CA SER A 413 -33.75 22.43 12.17
C SER A 413 -32.97 22.56 13.47
N GLN A 414 -33.34 21.75 14.46
CA GLN A 414 -32.68 21.73 15.75
C GLN A 414 -31.27 21.11 15.66
N VAL A 415 -31.12 19.97 14.99
CA VAL A 415 -29.82 19.34 14.79
C VAL A 415 -28.87 20.26 14.02
N LEU A 416 -29.37 20.94 12.97
CA LEU A 416 -28.59 21.92 12.22
C LEU A 416 -28.14 23.09 13.09
N SER A 417 -29.04 23.68 13.88
CA SER A 417 -28.70 24.79 14.78
C SER A 417 -27.64 24.39 15.80
N GLU A 418 -27.81 23.24 16.44
CA GLU A 418 -26.90 22.74 17.49
C GLU A 418 -25.53 22.34 16.92
N ALA A 419 -25.50 21.62 15.80
CA ALA A 419 -24.25 21.27 15.13
C ALA A 419 -23.49 22.53 14.67
N THR A 420 -24.20 23.53 14.13
CA THR A 420 -23.60 24.80 13.69
C THR A 420 -22.88 25.52 14.83
N GLN A 421 -23.42 25.50 16.05
CA GLN A 421 -22.75 26.10 17.20
C GLN A 421 -21.46 25.35 17.55
N LEU A 422 -21.51 24.01 17.56
CA LEU A 422 -20.41 23.13 17.92
C LEU A 422 -19.24 23.18 16.93
N VAL A 423 -19.52 23.46 15.65
CA VAL A 423 -18.51 23.55 14.57
C VAL A 423 -18.23 24.99 14.11
N SER A 424 -18.81 25.98 14.78
CA SER A 424 -18.57 27.41 14.50
C SER A 424 -17.09 27.78 14.71
N PRO A 425 -16.62 28.97 14.32
CA PRO A 425 -15.24 29.39 14.60
C PRO A 425 -14.88 29.40 16.10
N ASN A 426 -15.90 29.49 16.97
CA ASN A 426 -15.76 29.36 18.43
C ASN A 426 -16.08 27.95 18.95
N GLY A 427 -16.62 27.10 18.08
CA GLY A 427 -16.84 25.69 18.31
C GLY A 427 -15.54 24.91 18.14
N ARG A 428 -15.44 23.77 18.84
CA ARG A 428 -14.22 22.94 18.86
C ARG A 428 -14.44 21.56 18.26
N TRP A 429 -15.64 21.31 17.74
CA TRP A 429 -16.01 20.06 17.08
C TRP A 429 -15.90 20.21 15.57
N GLN A 430 -15.74 19.08 14.89
CA GLN A 430 -15.73 18.97 13.44
C GLN A 430 -16.78 17.96 13.01
N LEU A 431 -17.37 18.16 11.83
CA LEU A 431 -18.25 17.16 11.24
C LEU A 431 -17.42 15.97 10.77
N THR A 432 -17.90 14.76 11.04
CA THR A 432 -17.33 13.54 10.46
C THR A 432 -17.80 13.32 9.02
N ASN A 433 -17.29 12.26 8.38
CA ASN A 433 -17.58 11.93 6.98
C ASN A 433 -19.07 12.09 6.64
N PHE A 434 -19.34 12.85 5.57
CA PHE A 434 -20.67 13.12 5.04
C PHE A 434 -21.63 13.85 6.01
N GLY A 435 -21.11 14.49 7.07
CA GLY A 435 -21.92 15.24 8.04
C GLY A 435 -22.79 14.34 8.92
N ALA A 436 -22.44 13.07 9.06
CA ALA A 436 -23.21 12.08 9.81
C ALA A 436 -22.88 12.03 11.31
N GLY A 437 -21.90 12.81 11.79
CA GLY A 437 -21.45 12.78 13.17
C GLY A 437 -20.58 13.99 13.53
N LEU A 438 -20.15 14.03 14.79
CA LEU A 438 -19.29 15.07 15.37
C LEU A 438 -18.05 14.44 15.99
N GLU A 439 -16.87 14.99 15.71
CA GLU A 439 -15.60 14.53 16.26
C GLU A 439 -14.80 15.68 16.87
N ARG A 440 -14.12 15.38 17.97
CA ARG A 440 -13.23 16.32 18.66
C ARG A 440 -12.10 15.59 19.39
N VAL A 441 -10.95 16.27 19.50
CA VAL A 441 -9.82 15.86 20.33
C VAL A 441 -9.81 16.67 21.64
N PHE A 442 -9.61 15.97 22.75
CA PHE A 442 -9.43 16.52 24.10
C PHE A 442 -8.01 16.22 24.59
N ARG A 443 -7.40 17.17 25.29
CA ARG A 443 -6.06 17.01 25.89
C ARG A 443 -6.05 17.45 27.34
N PHE A 444 -5.37 16.70 28.21
CA PHE A 444 -5.27 17.01 29.63
C PHE A 444 -3.81 17.01 30.10
N LYS A 445 -3.55 17.49 31.32
CA LYS A 445 -2.19 17.52 31.88
C LYS A 445 -1.62 16.13 32.17
N THR A 446 -2.48 15.14 32.46
CA THR A 446 -2.05 13.81 32.89
C THR A 446 -2.93 12.72 32.29
N PHE A 447 -2.39 11.50 32.19
CA PHE A 447 -3.17 10.30 31.86
C PHE A 447 -4.36 10.11 32.82
N LYS A 448 -4.16 10.38 34.11
CA LYS A 448 -5.20 10.23 35.14
C LYS A 448 -6.38 11.16 34.90
N SER A 449 -6.14 12.45 34.63
CA SER A 449 -7.19 13.42 34.28
C SER A 449 -7.95 13.00 33.01
N THR A 450 -7.24 12.45 32.03
CA THR A 450 -7.84 11.95 30.78
C THR A 450 -8.74 10.75 31.03
N TRP A 451 -8.31 9.83 31.90
CA TRP A 451 -9.09 8.66 32.27
C TRP A 451 -10.32 9.00 33.12
N ASP A 452 -10.20 9.96 34.05
CA ASP A 452 -11.32 10.44 34.87
C ASP A 452 -12.37 11.17 34.02
N PHE A 453 -11.94 11.96 33.01
CA PHE A 453 -12.80 12.51 31.97
C PHE A 453 -13.56 11.41 31.22
N MET A 454 -12.85 10.39 30.71
CA MET A 454 -13.47 9.28 29.97
C MET A 454 -14.50 8.50 30.82
N ASN A 455 -14.19 8.22 32.10
CA ASN A 455 -15.11 7.54 33.01
C ASN A 455 -16.44 8.28 33.17
N GLU A 456 -16.40 9.61 33.23
CA GLU A 456 -17.60 10.42 33.36
C GLU A 456 -18.44 10.45 32.07
N ILE A 457 -17.80 10.49 30.90
CA ILE A 457 -18.49 10.30 29.62
C ILE A 457 -19.14 8.92 29.55
N ALA A 458 -18.44 7.86 29.94
CA ALA A 458 -18.98 6.50 29.95
C ALA A 458 -20.21 6.34 30.88
N ALA A 459 -20.22 7.03 32.02
CA ALA A 459 -21.37 7.04 32.92
C ALA A 459 -22.60 7.68 32.26
N GLU A 460 -22.42 8.80 31.56
CA GLU A 460 -23.50 9.48 30.84
C GLU A 460 -23.97 8.68 29.61
N CYS A 461 -23.08 7.98 28.91
CA CYS A 461 -23.43 7.08 27.80
C CYS A 461 -24.48 6.04 28.23
N LYS A 462 -24.34 5.52 29.46
CA LYS A 462 -25.29 4.56 30.04
C LYS A 462 -26.67 5.18 30.30
N VAL A 463 -26.71 6.45 30.70
CA VAL A 463 -27.96 7.20 30.93
C VAL A 463 -28.67 7.49 29.61
N GLN A 464 -27.92 8.01 28.62
CA GLN A 464 -28.45 8.39 27.31
C GLN A 464 -28.71 7.20 26.37
N ARG A 465 -28.20 6.01 26.74
CA ARG A 465 -28.16 4.81 25.90
C ARG A 465 -27.60 5.17 24.51
N HIS A 466 -26.43 5.80 24.53
CA HIS A 466 -25.74 6.31 23.37
C HIS A 466 -24.24 6.31 23.66
N HIS A 467 -23.43 5.66 22.83
CA HIS A 467 -22.00 5.52 23.06
C HIS A 467 -21.21 6.15 21.90
N PRO A 468 -20.00 6.68 22.17
CA PRO A 468 -19.15 7.21 21.13
C PRO A 468 -18.26 6.11 20.53
N GLU A 469 -17.66 6.42 19.40
CA GLU A 469 -16.35 5.89 19.06
C GLU A 469 -15.31 6.78 19.74
N TRP A 470 -14.33 6.21 20.44
CA TRP A 470 -13.25 7.01 21.02
C TRP A 470 -11.89 6.30 20.96
N ARG A 471 -10.82 7.09 21.03
CA ARG A 471 -9.43 6.62 21.06
C ARG A 471 -8.66 7.41 22.10
N ASN A 472 -7.98 6.72 23.02
CA ASN A 472 -7.13 7.33 24.03
C ASN A 472 -5.65 7.05 23.74
N VAL A 473 -4.81 8.08 23.83
CA VAL A 473 -3.34 8.01 23.74
C VAL A 473 -2.77 8.89 24.85
N TYR A 474 -2.31 8.28 25.93
CA TYR A 474 -1.77 8.95 27.11
C TYR A 474 -2.69 10.06 27.65
N ASN A 475 -2.40 11.32 27.38
CA ASN A 475 -3.14 12.48 27.87
C ASN A 475 -4.08 13.09 26.82
N ARG A 476 -4.35 12.36 25.72
CA ARG A 476 -5.14 12.81 24.57
C ARG A 476 -6.24 11.79 24.26
N THR A 477 -7.49 12.24 24.24
CA THR A 477 -8.65 11.41 23.85
C THR A 477 -9.37 12.03 22.67
N THR A 478 -9.59 11.25 21.61
CA THR A 478 -10.46 11.63 20.49
C THR A 478 -11.81 10.99 20.71
N ILE A 479 -12.89 11.77 20.63
CA ILE A 479 -14.27 11.29 20.76
C ILE A 479 -15.03 11.63 19.50
N ARG A 480 -15.76 10.65 18.98
CA ARG A 480 -16.68 10.76 17.85
C ARG A 480 -18.07 10.29 18.24
N TRP A 481 -19.05 11.14 17.96
CA TRP A 481 -20.48 10.86 18.13
C TRP A 481 -21.14 10.68 16.76
N THR A 482 -21.86 9.57 16.59
CA THR A 482 -22.71 9.30 15.42
C THR A 482 -23.83 8.36 15.83
N THR A 483 -25.02 8.50 15.25
CA THR A 483 -26.11 7.55 15.43
C THR A 483 -26.11 6.53 14.30
N HIS A 484 -26.10 5.23 14.63
CA HIS A 484 -25.98 4.15 13.63
C HIS A 484 -27.34 3.64 13.13
N ASN A 485 -28.44 3.85 13.87
CA ASN A 485 -29.76 3.36 13.49
C ASN A 485 -30.91 4.29 13.96
N PRO A 486 -31.61 4.97 13.03
CA PRO A 486 -31.26 5.17 11.63
C PRO A 486 -29.95 5.95 11.51
N GLN A 487 -29.14 5.66 10.50
CA GLN A 487 -27.80 6.24 10.37
C GLN A 487 -27.84 7.76 10.17
N GLY A 488 -27.04 8.51 10.92
CA GLY A 488 -26.86 9.97 10.76
C GLY A 488 -26.59 10.70 12.07
N LEU A 489 -26.43 12.02 11.97
CA LEU A 489 -26.27 12.91 13.12
C LEU A 489 -27.63 13.11 13.80
N SER A 490 -27.70 12.90 15.11
CA SER A 490 -28.91 13.05 15.91
C SER A 490 -28.78 14.12 16.99
N LEU A 491 -29.90 14.41 17.67
CA LEU A 491 -29.91 15.26 18.86
C LEU A 491 -29.11 14.65 20.03
N LYS A 492 -28.95 13.32 20.07
CA LYS A 492 -28.11 12.68 21.08
C LYS A 492 -26.64 12.96 20.83
N ASP A 493 -26.22 13.00 19.57
CA ASP A 493 -24.83 13.31 19.19
C ASP A 493 -24.45 14.73 19.59
N THR A 494 -25.30 15.71 19.27
CA THR A 494 -25.07 17.13 19.64
C THR A 494 -25.15 17.35 21.16
N ALA A 495 -26.05 16.64 21.86
CA ALA A 495 -26.14 16.69 23.33
C ALA A 495 -24.89 16.11 24.00
N MET A 496 -24.44 14.93 23.56
CA MET A 496 -23.25 14.29 24.12
C MET A 496 -21.96 15.06 23.79
N ALA A 497 -21.89 15.72 22.63
CA ALA A 497 -20.79 16.62 22.29
C ALA A 497 -20.71 17.81 23.26
N ARG A 498 -21.84 18.46 23.57
CA ARG A 498 -21.87 19.54 24.58
C ARG A 498 -21.49 19.04 25.97
N PHE A 499 -21.98 17.87 26.37
CA PHE A 499 -21.63 17.27 27.65
C PHE A 499 -20.12 17.02 27.75
N CYS A 500 -19.48 16.54 26.68
CA CYS A 500 -18.03 16.39 26.64
C CYS A 500 -17.30 17.73 26.84
N ASP A 501 -17.78 18.84 26.28
CA ASP A 501 -17.17 20.16 26.47
C ASP A 501 -17.25 20.61 27.94
N GLU A 502 -18.38 20.37 28.61
CA GLU A 502 -18.57 20.69 30.03
C GLU A 502 -17.67 19.84 30.94
N VAL A 503 -17.61 18.54 30.69
CA VAL A 503 -16.79 17.58 31.45
C VAL A 503 -15.32 17.88 31.25
N ALA A 504 -14.89 18.19 30.02
CA ALA A 504 -13.52 18.57 29.72
C ALA A 504 -13.07 19.83 30.50
N GLY A 505 -13.96 20.82 30.64
CA GLY A 505 -13.71 22.00 31.48
C GLY A 505 -13.49 21.65 32.95
N ARG A 506 -14.26 20.70 33.50
CA ARG A 506 -14.12 20.24 34.91
C ARG A 506 -12.86 19.43 35.17
N HIS A 507 -12.39 18.66 34.18
CA HIS A 507 -11.17 17.86 34.29
C HIS A 507 -9.89 18.62 33.87
N GLY A 508 -10.00 19.92 33.59
CA GLY A 508 -8.86 20.80 33.33
C GLY A 508 -8.22 20.56 31.97
N GLU A 509 -9.04 20.49 30.93
CA GLU A 509 -8.58 20.46 29.53
C GLU A 509 -7.55 21.57 29.26
N VAL A 510 -6.50 21.21 28.52
CA VAL A 510 -5.44 22.13 28.08
C VAL A 510 -5.70 22.51 26.62
N TRP A 511 -6.02 23.79 26.38
CA TRP A 511 -6.27 24.35 25.05
C TRP A 511 -5.91 25.85 24.98
N PRO A 512 -5.27 26.35 23.90
CA PRO A 512 -4.70 25.60 22.77
C PRO A 512 -3.45 24.79 23.19
N ASP A 513 -3.01 23.88 22.32
CA ASP A 513 -1.88 22.99 22.58
C ASP A 513 -0.56 23.77 22.80
N PRO A 514 0.11 23.67 23.97
CA PRO A 514 1.41 24.30 24.19
C PRO A 514 2.55 23.73 23.32
N ASP A 515 2.40 22.53 22.75
CA ASP A 515 3.40 21.88 21.87
C ASP A 515 3.20 22.22 20.37
N GLY A 516 2.23 23.07 20.04
CA GLY A 516 2.09 23.64 18.70
C GLY A 516 1.37 22.77 17.66
N ASP A 517 0.65 21.71 18.05
CA ASP A 517 -0.37 21.10 17.18
C ASP A 517 -1.66 21.94 17.25
N GLU A 518 -1.56 23.19 16.81
CA GLU A 518 -2.74 23.99 16.52
C GLU A 518 -3.45 23.34 15.34
N GLY A 519 -4.60 22.71 15.61
CA GLY A 519 -5.62 22.52 14.58
C GLY A 519 -5.80 23.84 13.85
N CYS A 520 -5.39 23.87 12.58
CA CYS A 520 -5.14 25.07 11.78
C CYS A 520 -6.12 26.23 12.03
N GLY A 521 -5.61 27.27 12.69
CA GLY A 521 -6.12 28.65 12.74
C GLY A 521 -4.94 29.62 12.53
N PRO A 522 -5.16 30.88 12.11
CA PRO A 522 -4.16 31.63 11.34
C PRO A 522 -2.97 32.12 12.17
N CYS A 523 -1.79 32.03 11.54
CA CYS A 523 -0.46 32.23 12.09
C CYS A 523 -0.22 33.59 12.76
N GLY A 524 0.55 33.59 13.85
CA GLY A 524 1.15 34.79 14.44
C GLY A 524 2.41 34.50 15.26
N GLY A 525 3.58 34.75 14.67
CA GLY A 525 4.74 35.35 15.34
C GLY A 525 5.55 34.56 16.39
N GLY A 526 6.70 34.01 15.96
CA GLY A 526 8.03 34.20 16.56
C GLY A 526 8.29 33.82 18.02
N GLY A 527 9.20 32.85 18.24
CA GLY A 527 9.87 32.68 19.54
C GLY A 527 10.93 31.57 19.53
N LYS A 528 12.18 31.95 19.79
CA LYS A 528 13.32 31.03 20.00
C LYS A 528 13.18 30.29 21.34
N GLY A 529 13.53 29.01 21.38
CA GLY A 529 13.70 28.28 22.64
C GLY A 529 14.32 26.90 22.45
N SER A 530 15.60 26.77 22.77
CA SER A 530 16.36 25.51 22.86
C SER A 530 16.12 24.82 24.20
N TYR A 531 15.83 23.51 24.23
CA TYR A 531 16.00 22.67 25.43
C TYR A 531 16.41 21.21 25.08
N PRO A 532 17.09 20.51 26.01
CA PRO A 532 17.97 19.38 25.73
C PRO A 532 17.28 18.00 25.78
N ALA A 533 18.01 17.00 25.30
CA ALA A 533 17.66 15.59 25.33
C ALA A 533 17.34 15.07 26.74
N LEU A 534 16.28 14.27 26.84
CA LEU A 534 16.00 13.41 27.99
C LEU A 534 15.61 12.00 27.51
N GLU A 535 16.06 11.06 28.32
CA GLU A 535 16.26 9.64 28.06
C GLU A 535 14.97 8.81 28.02
N ALA A 536 15.11 7.61 27.46
CA ALA A 536 14.09 6.60 27.33
C ALA A 536 13.60 6.07 28.70
N GLU A 537 12.28 6.04 28.89
CA GLU A 537 11.63 5.13 29.82
C GLU A 537 10.49 4.37 29.14
N THR A 538 10.49 3.07 29.40
CA THR A 538 9.58 2.03 28.92
C THR A 538 8.18 2.15 29.53
N ALA A 539 7.14 2.12 28.70
CA ALA A 539 5.76 1.70 29.04
C ALA A 539 5.10 1.25 27.73
N GLY A 540 4.46 0.08 27.58
CA GLY A 540 3.66 -0.67 28.54
C GLY A 540 2.20 -0.64 28.07
N ASN A 541 1.78 -1.69 27.37
CA ASN A 541 0.41 -2.13 27.02
C ASN A 541 -0.58 -1.10 26.42
N VAL A 542 -0.92 -1.33 25.14
CA VAL A 542 -2.12 -0.78 24.49
C VAL A 542 -3.28 -1.75 24.78
N GLU A 543 -4.25 -1.33 25.59
CA GLU A 543 -5.51 -2.06 25.78
C GLU A 543 -6.61 -1.41 24.92
N VAL A 544 -7.14 -2.19 23.98
CA VAL A 544 -8.35 -1.85 23.22
C VAL A 544 -9.52 -2.53 23.92
N TYR A 545 -10.42 -1.76 24.52
CA TYR A 545 -11.66 -2.29 25.10
C TYR A 545 -12.79 -2.19 24.08
N HIS A 546 -13.22 -3.34 23.55
CA HIS A 546 -14.54 -3.50 22.93
C HIS A 546 -15.51 -3.96 24.02
N VAL A 547 -16.46 -3.11 24.41
CA VAL A 547 -17.58 -3.53 25.27
C VAL A 547 -18.58 -4.24 24.37
N ASN A 548 -18.69 -5.56 24.54
CA ASN A 548 -19.52 -6.44 23.74
C ASN A 548 -21.00 -6.32 24.18
N GLU A 549 -21.93 -6.09 23.25
CA GLU A 549 -23.35 -5.81 23.51
C GLU A 549 -24.19 -7.03 23.97
N ASN A 550 -23.59 -8.20 24.22
CA ASN A 550 -24.33 -9.44 24.50
C ASN A 550 -24.23 -9.99 25.94
N ALA A 551 -23.99 -9.14 26.94
CA ALA A 551 -24.05 -9.54 28.35
C ALA A 551 -25.12 -8.75 29.13
N MET A 552 -26.39 -8.99 28.79
CA MET A 552 -27.53 -8.75 29.68
C MET A 552 -28.52 -9.92 29.60
N VAL A 553 -28.13 -11.04 30.22
CA VAL A 553 -28.94 -11.81 31.19
C VAL A 553 -28.02 -12.20 32.35
#